data_AF-A0A6L9T9Y3-F1
#
_entry.id   AF-A0A6L9T9Y3-F1
#
_cell.length_a   1.000
_cell.length_b   1.000
_cell.length_c   1.000
_cell.angle_alpha   90.00
_cell.angle_beta   90.00
_cell.angle_gamma   90.00
#
_symmetry.space_group_name_H-M   'P 1'
#
loop_
_entity.id
_entity.type
_entity.pdbx_description
1 polymer ?
#
loop_
_entity_poly.entity_id
_entity_poly.type
_entity_poly.pdbx_seq_one_letter_code
_entity_poly.pdbx_strand_id
1 'polypeptide(L)'
;MLSVTLRVARFTPKPERPGRRRGGSPFGSKSPFGGDGSEARSNRVRGKRWSQDYIVRAHADDSVLDCLLAVKREQDPSLAFRYSCGHGMCGSDAVSINGTPTLLCTAKVRDWARPDSPEYANEDGFRPTGEPLDSSEHAIDLDALDPDTPLVIELAALPGFPTRRDLIADIDPMLDQIRKLKPYLEAKNELKTTAEGKVNVFEYLQHPDELARYELLSNCIACGVCEGSCPVYAGGEAFVGPAAMIMSSRFLNDSRDAASQARLAALMGPDGSAACQSVRACSMHCPKGIDVGEELWQTIQKVDAAKARLQ
;
A
#
# COMPACT_ATOMS: atom_id res chain seq x y z
N MET A 1 14.32 22.68 -18.58
CA MET A 1 14.39 22.31 -17.15
C MET A 1 13.43 23.21 -16.41
N LEU A 2 12.51 22.61 -15.66
CA LEU A 2 11.50 23.29 -14.86
C LEU A 2 12.05 23.49 -13.43
N SER A 3 11.59 24.54 -12.76
CA SER A 3 11.82 24.73 -11.33
C SER A 3 10.62 24.17 -10.57
N VAL A 4 10.83 23.11 -9.79
CA VAL A 4 9.76 22.43 -9.06
C VAL A 4 10.07 22.46 -7.57
N THR A 5 9.07 22.83 -6.79
CA THR A 5 9.11 22.81 -5.33
C THR A 5 8.56 21.49 -4.82
N LEU A 6 9.42 20.67 -4.21
CA LEU A 6 8.99 19.50 -3.46
C LEU A 6 8.60 19.92 -2.04
N ARG A 7 7.31 19.90 -1.74
CA ARG A 7 6.78 20.15 -0.39
C ARG A 7 6.69 18.84 0.37
N VAL A 8 7.66 18.59 1.24
CA VAL A 8 7.80 17.31 1.94
C VAL A 8 7.25 17.39 3.36
N ALA A 9 6.32 16.50 3.70
CA ALA A 9 5.86 16.29 5.07
C ALA A 9 6.93 15.54 5.87
N ARG A 10 7.73 16.29 6.63
CA ARG A 10 8.81 15.78 7.46
C ARG A 10 8.29 15.23 8.79
N PHE A 11 8.96 14.20 9.29
CA PHE A 11 8.61 13.60 10.57
C PHE A 11 9.84 13.04 11.28
N THR A 12 10.03 13.48 12.53
CA THR A 12 11.04 12.90 13.42
C THR A 12 10.34 12.25 14.62
N PRO A 13 10.49 10.93 14.82
CA PRO A 13 9.92 10.25 15.98
C PRO A 13 10.61 10.75 17.25
N LYS A 14 9.83 10.91 18.32
CA LYS A 14 10.39 11.20 19.65
C LYS A 14 10.97 9.90 20.20
N PRO A 15 12.17 9.90 20.80
CA PRO A 15 12.72 8.70 21.42
C PRO A 15 11.74 8.15 22.45
N GLU A 16 11.52 6.84 22.42
CA GLU A 16 10.74 6.16 23.45
C GLU A 16 11.40 6.41 24.80
N ARG A 17 10.66 7.01 25.72
CA ARG A 17 11.07 7.00 27.13
C ARG A 17 10.83 5.57 27.63
N PRO A 18 11.76 4.94 28.35
CA PRO A 18 11.51 3.64 28.95
C PRO A 18 10.23 3.73 29.80
N GLY A 19 9.21 3.00 29.37
CA GLY A 19 7.87 3.12 29.91
C GLY A 19 7.80 2.59 31.35
N ARG A 20 7.44 3.48 32.29
CA ARG A 20 6.84 3.08 33.56
C ARG A 20 5.56 2.31 33.22
N ARG A 21 5.47 1.01 33.57
CA ARG A 21 4.27 0.19 33.38
C ARG A 21 3.07 0.95 33.93
N ARG A 22 2.22 1.49 33.06
CA ARG A 22 0.94 2.07 33.47
C ARG A 22 0.06 0.89 33.89
N GLY A 23 -0.24 0.79 35.19
CA GLY A 23 -1.20 -0.19 35.69
C GLY A 23 -2.52 -0.05 34.93
N GLY A 24 -3.08 -1.18 34.48
CA GLY A 24 -4.35 -1.22 33.78
C GLY A 24 -5.46 -0.56 34.61
N SER A 25 -6.46 -0.01 33.92
CA SER A 25 -7.68 0.48 34.56
C SER A 25 -8.33 -0.67 35.34
N PRO A 26 -8.69 -0.49 36.63
CA PRO A 26 -9.39 -1.51 37.40
C PRO A 26 -10.79 -1.85 36.87
N PHE A 27 -11.28 -1.08 35.87
CA PHE A 27 -12.57 -1.29 35.20
C PHE A 27 -12.44 -1.79 33.75
N GLY A 28 -11.23 -2.06 33.25
CA GLY A 28 -11.03 -2.64 31.93
C GLY A 28 -11.23 -4.16 31.97
N SER A 29 -12.25 -4.69 31.29
CA SER A 29 -12.33 -6.13 31.06
C SER A 29 -11.14 -6.58 30.23
N LYS A 30 -10.46 -7.64 30.65
CA LYS A 30 -9.40 -8.28 29.88
C LYS A 30 -10.05 -8.95 28.67
N SER A 31 -9.65 -8.54 27.46
CA SER A 31 -9.97 -9.29 26.24
C SER A 31 -9.34 -10.69 26.34
N PRO A 32 -10.04 -11.77 25.95
CA PRO A 32 -9.47 -13.11 25.89
C PRO A 32 -8.41 -13.26 24.78
N PHE A 33 -8.22 -12.24 23.94
CA PHE A 33 -7.16 -12.16 22.95
C PHE A 33 -6.08 -11.21 23.47
N GLY A 34 -4.93 -11.78 23.85
CA GLY A 34 -3.81 -11.10 24.48
C GLY A 34 -3.50 -9.73 23.85
N GLY A 35 -3.68 -8.71 24.67
CA GLY A 35 -3.46 -7.30 24.36
C GLY A 35 -4.31 -6.50 25.32
N ASP A 36 -3.69 -5.78 26.26
CA ASP A 36 -4.44 -4.75 26.99
C ASP A 36 -4.98 -3.79 25.92
N GLY A 37 -6.27 -3.39 26.00
CA GLY A 37 -6.86 -2.41 25.07
C GLY A 37 -6.16 -1.03 25.05
N SER A 38 -5.07 -0.89 25.80
CA SER A 38 -4.10 0.21 25.77
C SER A 38 -3.03 0.07 24.66
N GLU A 39 -2.72 -1.14 24.17
CA GLU A 39 -1.71 -1.38 23.13
C GLU A 39 -2.26 -1.06 21.73
N ALA A 40 -3.46 -1.55 21.40
CA ALA A 40 -4.10 -1.30 20.11
C ALA A 40 -4.47 0.17 19.87
N ARG A 41 -4.62 0.99 20.92
CA ARG A 41 -5.03 2.39 20.82
C ARG A 41 -3.86 3.40 20.77
N SER A 42 -2.59 2.97 20.82
CA SER A 42 -1.45 3.90 20.99
C SER A 42 -0.36 3.87 19.93
N ASN A 43 -0.58 3.25 18.77
CA ASN A 43 0.42 3.23 17.68
C ASN A 43 0.62 4.56 16.93
N ARG A 44 0.04 5.68 17.40
CA ARG A 44 0.45 7.01 16.93
C ARG A 44 1.85 7.31 17.46
N VAL A 45 2.85 6.99 16.66
CA VAL A 45 4.25 7.36 16.89
C VAL A 45 4.28 8.86 17.15
N ARG A 46 4.61 9.24 18.38
CA ARG A 46 4.70 10.64 18.78
C ARG A 46 5.97 11.21 18.17
N GLY A 47 5.90 12.39 17.60
CA GLY A 47 7.05 13.02 16.98
C GLY A 47 6.74 14.43 16.53
N LYS A 48 7.78 15.14 16.08
CA LYS A 48 7.65 16.47 15.49
C LYS A 48 7.28 16.28 14.02
N ARG A 49 6.21 16.96 13.58
CA ARG A 49 5.79 17.04 12.17
C ARG A 49 5.96 18.49 11.69
N TRP A 50 6.46 18.67 10.48
CA TRP A 50 6.54 19.97 9.82
C TRP A 50 6.56 19.77 8.31
N SER A 51 6.21 20.81 7.55
CA SER A 51 6.42 20.83 6.10
C SER A 51 7.76 21.49 5.80
N GLN A 52 8.47 20.97 4.80
CA GLN A 52 9.71 21.57 4.31
C GLN A 52 9.72 21.56 2.79
N ASP A 53 10.00 22.72 2.22
CA ASP A 53 9.99 22.95 0.79
C ASP A 53 11.44 22.88 0.26
N TYR A 54 11.65 22.13 -0.83
CA TYR A 54 12.92 22.01 -1.53
C TYR A 54 12.75 22.38 -2.98
N ILE A 55 13.59 23.27 -3.50
CA ILE A 55 13.52 23.70 -4.90
C ILE A 55 14.50 22.85 -5.70
N VAL A 56 14.02 22.21 -6.75
CA VAL A 56 14.81 21.31 -7.61
C VAL A 56 14.64 21.72 -9.07
N ARG A 57 15.74 21.68 -9.84
CA ARG A 57 15.70 21.77 -11.30
C ARG A 57 15.47 20.37 -11.85
N ALA A 58 14.35 20.15 -12.52
CA ALA A 58 13.98 18.85 -13.05
C ALA A 58 13.54 18.94 -14.52
N HIS A 59 13.69 17.86 -15.26
CA HIS A 59 13.01 17.66 -16.53
C HIS A 59 11.59 17.11 -16.29
N ALA A 60 10.69 17.36 -17.24
CA ALA A 60 9.33 16.82 -17.21
C ALA A 60 9.31 15.28 -17.07
N ASP A 61 10.35 14.63 -17.60
CA ASP A 61 10.49 13.16 -17.68
C ASP A 61 11.24 12.54 -16.51
N ASP A 62 11.78 13.38 -15.63
CA ASP A 62 12.40 12.90 -14.41
C ASP A 62 11.33 12.28 -13.52
N SER A 63 11.69 11.23 -12.79
CA SER A 63 10.80 10.71 -11.76
C SER A 63 10.84 11.62 -10.52
N VAL A 64 9.78 11.58 -9.72
CA VAL A 64 9.79 12.24 -8.40
C VAL A 64 10.89 11.65 -7.50
N LEU A 65 11.21 10.36 -7.67
CA LEU A 65 12.36 9.74 -7.00
C LEU A 65 13.68 10.42 -7.36
N ASP A 66 13.93 10.72 -8.63
CA ASP A 66 15.15 11.40 -9.08
C ASP A 66 15.29 12.78 -8.43
N CYS A 67 14.18 13.51 -8.34
CA CYS A 67 14.12 14.81 -7.68
C CYS A 67 14.44 14.70 -6.18
N LEU A 68 13.89 13.71 -5.48
CA LEU A 68 14.19 13.45 -4.06
C LEU A 68 15.63 13.00 -3.83
N LEU A 69 16.20 12.22 -4.76
CA LEU A 69 17.61 11.84 -4.72
C LEU A 69 18.52 13.05 -4.91
N ALA A 70 18.18 13.98 -5.80
CA ALA A 70 18.90 15.25 -5.96
C ALA A 70 18.87 16.07 -4.66
N VAL A 71 17.68 16.26 -4.06
CA VAL A 71 17.55 16.91 -2.74
C VAL A 71 18.44 16.25 -1.70
N LYS A 72 18.40 14.91 -1.61
CA LYS A 72 19.19 14.18 -0.61
C LYS A 72 20.70 14.30 -0.82
N ARG A 73 21.16 14.37 -2.07
CA ARG A 73 22.59 14.47 -2.40
C ARG A 73 23.14 15.89 -2.24
N GLU A 74 22.34 16.89 -2.58
CA GLU A 74 22.83 18.26 -2.81
C GLU A 74 22.34 19.26 -1.76
N GLN A 75 21.19 19.02 -1.11
CA GLN A 75 20.54 19.99 -0.23
C GLN A 75 20.38 19.48 1.21
N ASP A 76 19.81 18.28 1.41
CA ASP A 76 19.52 17.73 2.74
C ASP A 76 19.69 16.21 2.81
N PRO A 77 20.88 15.73 3.20
CA PRO A 77 21.14 14.30 3.41
C PRO A 77 20.32 13.66 4.53
N SER A 78 19.69 14.46 5.41
CA SER A 78 18.90 13.96 6.55
C SER A 78 17.52 13.43 6.14
N LEU A 79 17.04 13.80 4.95
CA LEU A 79 15.76 13.40 4.39
C LEU A 79 15.69 11.88 4.22
N ALA A 80 14.68 11.25 4.82
CA ALA A 80 14.52 9.80 4.81
C ALA A 80 13.31 9.33 3.97
N PHE A 81 13.57 8.42 3.05
CA PHE A 81 12.60 7.69 2.25
C PHE A 81 13.21 6.35 1.83
N ARG A 82 12.37 5.37 1.49
CA ARG A 82 12.81 4.06 1.00
C ARG A 82 12.83 4.07 -0.53
N TYR A 83 13.82 3.42 -1.11
CA TYR A 83 13.92 3.16 -2.55
C TYR A 83 14.88 1.98 -2.79
N SER A 84 14.77 1.33 -3.94
CA SER A 84 15.67 0.23 -4.32
C SER A 84 15.78 0.10 -5.85
N CYS A 85 14.77 -0.43 -6.54
CA CYS A 85 14.88 -0.76 -7.97
C CYS A 85 14.85 0.45 -8.91
N GLY A 86 14.11 1.52 -8.58
CA GLY A 86 13.98 2.71 -9.43
C GLY A 86 13.10 2.56 -10.69
N HIS A 87 12.41 1.43 -10.88
CA HIS A 87 11.60 1.17 -12.08
C HIS A 87 10.30 0.37 -11.78
N GLY A 88 9.73 0.55 -10.60
CA GLY A 88 8.37 0.07 -10.27
C GLY A 88 8.21 -1.42 -9.98
N MET A 89 9.30 -2.16 -9.71
CA MET A 89 9.25 -3.63 -9.51
C MET A 89 9.31 -4.09 -8.04
N CYS A 90 9.98 -3.32 -7.17
CA CYS A 90 10.16 -3.74 -5.77
C CYS A 90 9.09 -3.19 -4.79
N GLY A 91 8.38 -2.12 -5.17
CA GLY A 91 7.36 -1.49 -4.32
C GLY A 91 7.88 -0.72 -3.09
N SER A 92 9.19 -0.56 -2.95
CA SER A 92 9.81 0.00 -1.73
C SER A 92 9.57 1.49 -1.49
N ASP A 93 9.27 2.23 -2.55
CA ASP A 93 9.18 3.69 -2.61
C ASP A 93 7.74 4.19 -2.72
N ALA A 94 6.80 3.42 -2.16
CA ALA A 94 5.41 3.82 -2.05
C ALA A 94 5.23 4.96 -1.05
N VAL A 95 4.62 6.06 -1.50
CA VAL A 95 4.35 7.27 -0.73
C VAL A 95 3.01 7.87 -1.17
N SER A 96 2.59 8.96 -0.53
CA SER A 96 1.53 9.83 -1.02
C SER A 96 2.14 10.99 -1.81
N ILE A 97 1.75 11.15 -3.08
CA ILE A 97 2.09 12.29 -3.93
C ILE A 97 0.80 13.05 -4.18
N ASN A 98 0.76 14.32 -3.79
CA ASN A 98 -0.46 15.13 -3.80
C ASN A 98 -1.65 14.36 -3.17
N GLY A 99 -1.47 13.71 -2.03
CA GLY A 99 -2.57 12.93 -1.42
C GLY A 99 -2.84 11.56 -2.07
N THR A 100 -2.38 11.29 -3.29
CA THR A 100 -2.56 10.00 -3.97
C THR A 100 -1.45 9.00 -3.63
N PRO A 101 -1.78 7.81 -3.14
CA PRO A 101 -0.80 6.73 -2.94
C PRO A 101 -0.23 6.25 -4.28
N THR A 102 1.09 6.32 -4.47
CA THR A 102 1.77 5.84 -5.68
C THR A 102 3.26 5.57 -5.41
N LEU A 103 4.02 5.14 -6.43
CA LEU A 103 5.46 4.91 -6.34
C LEU A 103 6.25 6.12 -6.85
N LEU A 104 7.25 6.55 -6.09
CA LEU A 104 8.12 7.67 -6.46
C LEU A 104 8.84 7.46 -7.81
N CYS A 105 9.28 6.25 -8.11
CA CYS A 105 10.05 5.93 -9.31
C CYS A 105 9.23 5.89 -10.60
N THR A 106 7.92 5.67 -10.51
CA THR A 106 7.05 5.66 -11.70
C THR A 106 6.33 6.99 -11.89
N ALA A 107 6.18 7.78 -10.83
CA ALA A 107 5.61 9.12 -10.88
C ALA A 107 6.54 10.09 -11.62
N LYS A 108 6.09 10.66 -12.74
CA LYS A 108 6.85 11.67 -13.49
C LYS A 108 6.50 13.08 -13.04
N VAL A 109 7.47 13.99 -13.15
CA VAL A 109 7.25 15.41 -12.85
C VAL A 109 6.09 15.97 -13.70
N ARG A 110 6.02 15.59 -14.98
CA ARG A 110 4.93 16.01 -15.88
C ARG A 110 3.52 15.68 -15.35
N ASP A 111 3.36 14.54 -14.70
CA ASP A 111 2.05 14.05 -14.29
C ASP A 111 1.62 14.60 -12.93
N TRP A 112 2.59 14.98 -12.09
CA TRP A 112 2.38 15.30 -10.67
C TRP A 112 2.67 16.74 -10.28
N ALA A 113 3.41 17.50 -11.09
CA ALA A 113 3.62 18.92 -10.84
C ALA A 113 2.29 19.69 -11.00
N ARG A 114 1.97 20.56 -10.04
CA ARG A 114 0.80 21.44 -10.07
C ARG A 114 1.21 22.88 -9.77
N PRO A 115 0.61 23.89 -10.39
CA PRO A 115 0.88 25.29 -10.03
C PRO A 115 0.52 25.60 -8.58
N ASP A 116 1.33 26.41 -7.91
CA ASP A 116 1.07 26.90 -6.55
C ASP A 116 0.10 28.07 -6.57
N SER A 117 -1.13 27.85 -7.05
CA SER A 117 -2.19 28.87 -7.06
C SER A 117 -3.42 28.41 -6.27
N PRO A 118 -4.05 29.30 -5.47
CA PRO A 118 -5.35 29.04 -4.86
C PRO A 118 -6.47 28.89 -5.90
N GLU A 119 -6.29 29.32 -7.15
CA GLU A 119 -7.28 29.22 -8.24
C GLU A 119 -7.49 27.79 -8.75
N TYR A 120 -6.60 26.84 -8.40
CA TYR A 120 -6.80 25.41 -8.68
C TYR A 120 -7.68 24.71 -7.63
N ALA A 121 -8.32 25.47 -6.75
CA ALA A 121 -9.46 24.96 -6.00
C ALA A 121 -10.70 25.03 -6.92
N ASN A 122 -11.46 23.93 -7.01
CA ASN A 122 -12.78 23.97 -7.63
C ASN A 122 -13.66 25.03 -6.92
N GLU A 123 -14.82 25.38 -7.49
CA GLU A 123 -15.75 26.36 -6.90
C GLU A 123 -16.09 26.06 -5.42
N ASP A 124 -15.99 24.79 -5.02
CA ASP A 124 -16.17 24.30 -3.64
C ASP A 124 -14.95 24.48 -2.71
N GLY A 125 -13.86 25.09 -3.18
CA GLY A 125 -12.63 25.30 -2.41
C GLY A 125 -11.74 24.05 -2.27
N PHE A 126 -12.04 22.96 -2.98
CA PHE A 126 -11.27 21.72 -2.95
C PHE A 126 -10.26 21.66 -4.11
N ARG A 127 -8.98 21.44 -3.80
CA ARG A 127 -7.95 21.21 -4.82
C ARG A 127 -8.00 19.74 -5.26
N PRO A 128 -8.14 19.41 -6.56
CA PRO A 128 -8.05 18.04 -7.04
C PRO A 128 -6.60 17.56 -6.93
N THR A 129 -6.29 16.95 -5.80
CA THR A 129 -4.97 16.39 -5.50
C THR A 129 -4.86 14.92 -5.96
N GLY A 130 -6.00 14.27 -6.23
CA GLY A 130 -6.15 12.81 -6.28
C GLY A 130 -5.93 12.06 -7.61
N GLU A 131 -6.09 12.69 -8.78
CA GLU A 131 -6.23 11.93 -10.04
C GLU A 131 -4.94 11.91 -10.88
N PRO A 132 -4.42 10.71 -11.24
CA PRO A 132 -3.46 10.59 -12.33
C PRO A 132 -4.14 10.96 -13.65
N LEU A 133 -3.45 11.77 -14.44
CA LEU A 133 -3.92 12.35 -15.70
C LEU A 133 -4.05 11.29 -16.80
N ASP A 134 -5.10 10.47 -16.77
CA ASP A 134 -5.50 9.65 -17.93
C ASP A 134 -6.87 10.09 -18.50
N SER A 135 -7.45 11.17 -17.97
CA SER A 135 -8.55 11.90 -18.58
C SER A 135 -8.01 13.19 -19.19
N SER A 136 -8.10 13.29 -20.51
CA SER A 136 -7.65 14.39 -21.38
C SER A 136 -8.23 15.78 -21.07
N GLU A 137 -8.88 15.98 -19.92
CA GLU A 137 -9.63 17.19 -19.59
C GLU A 137 -8.93 18.07 -18.53
N HIS A 138 -7.95 17.52 -17.78
CA HIS A 138 -7.23 18.28 -16.72
C HIS A 138 -5.70 18.12 -16.74
N ALA A 139 -5.13 17.53 -17.80
CA ALA A 139 -3.69 17.51 -17.98
C ALA A 139 -3.18 18.94 -18.16
N ILE A 140 -2.49 19.45 -17.15
CA ILE A 140 -1.85 20.76 -17.25
C ILE A 140 -0.72 20.59 -18.24
N ASP A 141 -0.88 21.19 -19.42
CA ASP A 141 0.19 21.30 -20.39
C ASP A 141 1.29 22.18 -19.79
N LEU A 142 2.32 21.54 -19.23
CA LEU A 142 3.46 22.22 -18.65
C LEU A 142 4.21 23.08 -19.67
N ASP A 143 4.08 22.77 -20.96
CA ASP A 143 4.67 23.56 -22.04
C ASP A 143 3.83 24.80 -22.37
N ALA A 144 2.55 24.83 -21.97
CA ALA A 144 1.65 25.97 -22.12
C ALA A 144 1.61 26.91 -20.89
N LEU A 145 2.21 26.52 -19.78
CA LEU A 145 2.33 27.36 -18.59
C LEU A 145 3.39 28.45 -18.76
N ASP A 146 3.18 29.60 -18.12
CA ASP A 146 4.20 30.63 -18.02
C ASP A 146 5.44 30.04 -17.30
N PRO A 147 6.66 30.12 -17.86
CA PRO A 147 7.88 29.58 -17.26
C PRO A 147 8.17 30.06 -15.83
N ASP A 148 7.60 31.19 -15.40
CA ASP A 148 7.72 31.71 -14.03
C ASP A 148 6.67 31.16 -13.06
N THR A 149 5.74 30.32 -13.52
CA THR A 149 4.71 29.71 -12.66
C THR A 149 5.36 28.77 -11.64
N PRO A 150 5.19 28.99 -10.33
CA PRO A 150 5.75 28.10 -9.31
C PRO A 150 5.03 26.75 -9.36
N LEU A 151 5.77 25.67 -9.65
CA LEU A 151 5.26 24.31 -9.62
C LEU A 151 5.54 23.66 -8.26
N VAL A 152 4.57 22.93 -7.71
CA VAL A 152 4.66 22.24 -6.42
C VAL A 152 4.25 20.78 -6.58
N ILE A 153 4.96 19.89 -5.87
CA ILE A 153 4.61 18.50 -5.65
C ILE A 153 4.60 18.26 -4.13
N GLU A 154 3.46 17.87 -3.59
CA GLU A 154 3.32 17.57 -2.16
C GLU A 154 3.62 16.10 -1.89
N LEU A 155 4.46 15.82 -0.90
CA LEU A 155 4.92 14.48 -0.58
C LEU A 155 4.66 14.16 0.89
N ALA A 156 4.00 13.05 1.14
CA ALA A 156 3.77 12.53 2.49
C ALA A 156 4.01 11.02 2.56
N ALA A 157 4.25 10.51 3.76
CA ALA A 157 4.31 9.06 3.97
C ALA A 157 3.01 8.39 3.52
N LEU A 158 3.11 7.10 3.18
CA LEU A 158 1.97 6.31 2.71
C LEU A 158 0.79 6.39 3.71
N PRO A 159 -0.43 6.77 3.28
CA PRO A 159 -1.57 6.92 4.18
C PRO A 159 -1.98 5.58 4.79
N GLY A 160 -2.70 5.60 5.92
CA GLY A 160 -3.12 4.39 6.63
C GLY A 160 -2.00 3.68 7.42
N PHE A 161 -0.73 4.03 7.20
CA PHE A 161 0.41 3.46 7.92
C PHE A 161 1.01 4.44 8.94
N PRO A 162 1.49 3.96 10.10
CA PRO A 162 2.27 4.77 11.02
C PRO A 162 3.58 5.25 10.37
N THR A 163 3.80 6.56 10.34
CA THR A 163 5.08 7.13 9.87
C THR A 163 6.19 6.83 10.87
N ARG A 164 7.30 6.23 10.41
CA ARG A 164 8.50 5.99 11.21
C ARG A 164 9.44 7.19 11.18
N ARG A 165 9.72 7.75 9.99
CA ARG A 165 10.56 8.93 9.79
C ARG A 165 10.33 9.51 8.40
N ASP A 166 10.10 10.82 8.30
CA ASP A 166 9.86 11.54 7.04
C ASP A 166 8.82 10.79 6.17
N LEU A 167 9.22 10.27 5.00
CA LEU A 167 8.33 9.54 4.09
C LEU A 167 8.29 8.02 4.36
N ILE A 168 9.03 7.52 5.34
CA ILE A 168 9.08 6.09 5.68
C ILE A 168 7.86 5.70 6.51
N ALA A 169 7.00 4.88 5.91
CA ALA A 169 5.88 4.22 6.56
C ALA A 169 6.26 2.87 7.19
N ASP A 170 5.62 2.53 8.30
CA ASP A 170 5.67 1.21 8.90
C ASP A 170 4.69 0.25 8.19
N ILE A 171 5.21 -0.65 7.37
CA ILE A 171 4.41 -1.60 6.59
C ILE A 171 4.36 -3.00 7.23
N ASP A 172 5.03 -3.20 8.37
CA ASP A 172 5.08 -4.51 9.04
C ASP A 172 3.67 -5.07 9.33
N PRO A 173 2.68 -4.27 9.78
CA PRO A 173 1.33 -4.78 9.99
C PRO A 173 0.71 -5.42 8.74
N MET A 174 0.91 -4.83 7.56
CA MET A 174 0.42 -5.39 6.29
C MET A 174 1.15 -6.70 5.95
N LEU A 175 2.47 -6.73 6.08
CA LEU A 175 3.26 -7.92 5.79
C LEU A 175 2.89 -9.07 6.73
N ASP A 176 2.59 -8.77 8.00
CA ASP A 176 2.17 -9.77 8.97
C ASP A 176 0.79 -10.35 8.64
N GLN A 177 -0.16 -9.54 8.13
CA GLN A 177 -1.42 -10.08 7.62
C GLN A 177 -1.22 -11.00 6.41
N ILE A 178 -0.34 -10.63 5.47
CA ILE A 178 0.01 -11.47 4.33
C ILE A 178 0.57 -12.82 4.81
N ARG A 179 1.52 -12.80 5.77
CA ARG A 179 2.11 -14.02 6.36
C ARG A 179 1.07 -14.88 7.08
N LYS A 180 0.14 -14.25 7.81
CA LYS A 180 -0.94 -14.93 8.55
C LYS A 180 -1.83 -15.76 7.62
N LEU A 181 -2.02 -15.33 6.38
CA LEU A 181 -2.80 -16.06 5.37
C LEU A 181 -2.01 -17.13 4.61
N LYS A 182 -0.80 -17.47 5.06
CA LYS A 182 0.07 -18.54 4.50
C LYS A 182 0.27 -18.39 2.98
N PRO A 183 1.07 -17.42 2.52
CA PRO A 183 1.19 -17.07 1.11
C PRO A 183 2.16 -18.01 0.36
N TYR A 184 1.95 -19.31 0.48
CA TYR A 184 2.72 -20.36 -0.18
C TYR A 184 1.78 -21.49 -0.61
N LEU A 185 2.18 -22.24 -1.65
CA LEU A 185 1.39 -23.35 -2.19
C LEU A 185 1.30 -24.51 -1.19
N GLU A 186 0.09 -24.94 -0.87
CA GLU A 186 -0.18 -26.13 -0.03
C GLU A 186 -0.73 -27.25 -0.93
N ALA A 187 0.16 -28.00 -1.58
CA ALA A 187 -0.19 -29.12 -2.45
C ALA A 187 -0.49 -30.42 -1.67
N LYS A 188 -1.12 -31.41 -2.32
CA LYS A 188 -1.58 -32.69 -1.71
C LYS A 188 -0.46 -33.67 -1.28
N ASN A 189 0.76 -33.20 -0.99
CA ASN A 189 1.89 -33.99 -0.48
C ASN A 189 2.39 -35.11 -1.41
N GLU A 190 2.42 -34.88 -2.73
CA GLU A 190 3.09 -35.80 -3.66
C GLU A 190 4.63 -35.62 -3.65
N LEU A 191 5.13 -34.47 -3.17
CA LEU A 191 6.55 -34.21 -2.86
C LEU A 191 6.95 -34.89 -1.53
N LYS A 192 6.81 -36.22 -1.46
CA LYS A 192 7.44 -37.00 -0.39
C LYS A 192 8.85 -37.37 -0.83
N THR A 193 9.84 -37.04 0.00
CA THR A 193 11.10 -37.78 0.01
C THR A 193 10.73 -39.25 0.13
N THR A 194 11.02 -40.02 -0.91
CA THR A 194 10.84 -41.47 -0.85
C THR A 194 11.70 -42.02 0.31
N ALA A 195 11.38 -43.19 0.84
CA ALA A 195 12.17 -43.83 1.91
C ALA A 195 13.66 -44.00 1.54
N GLU A 196 14.00 -43.87 0.25
CA GLU A 196 15.32 -43.92 -0.36
C GLU A 196 16.04 -42.55 -0.39
N GLY A 197 15.47 -41.49 0.17
CA GLY A 197 16.08 -40.16 0.18
C GLY A 197 15.99 -39.40 -1.15
N LYS A 198 15.33 -39.95 -2.17
CA LYS A 198 15.11 -39.27 -3.45
C LYS A 198 13.88 -38.38 -3.38
N VAL A 199 14.09 -37.09 -3.65
CA VAL A 199 13.01 -36.12 -3.86
C VAL A 199 12.46 -36.36 -5.26
N ASN A 200 11.20 -36.79 -5.37
CA ASN A 200 10.51 -36.83 -6.65
C ASN A 200 10.22 -35.39 -7.07
N VAL A 201 11.12 -34.80 -7.87
CA VAL A 201 10.91 -33.49 -8.49
C VAL A 201 10.06 -33.71 -9.72
N PHE A 202 8.74 -33.55 -9.60
CA PHE A 202 7.83 -33.45 -10.73
C PHE A 202 7.18 -32.07 -10.73
N GLU A 203 6.92 -31.55 -11.91
CA GLU A 203 6.19 -30.30 -12.09
C GLU A 203 4.69 -30.59 -11.95
N TYR A 204 3.99 -29.76 -11.19
CA TYR A 204 2.52 -29.83 -11.12
C TYR A 204 1.94 -29.34 -12.45
N LEU A 205 1.26 -30.23 -13.16
CA LEU A 205 0.59 -29.91 -14.42
C LEU A 205 -0.53 -28.89 -14.18
N GLN A 206 -0.60 -27.89 -15.05
CA GLN A 206 -1.60 -26.82 -14.99
C GLN A 206 -1.99 -26.42 -16.42
N HIS A 207 -3.29 -26.27 -16.67
CA HIS A 207 -3.76 -25.78 -17.97
C HIS A 207 -3.56 -24.26 -18.09
N PRO A 208 -3.32 -23.72 -19.31
CA PRO A 208 -3.20 -22.28 -19.53
C PRO A 208 -4.39 -21.47 -18.98
N ASP A 209 -5.62 -21.99 -19.14
CA ASP A 209 -6.84 -21.34 -18.65
C ASP A 209 -6.92 -21.28 -17.11
N GLU A 210 -6.22 -22.17 -16.42
CA GLU A 210 -6.14 -22.16 -14.95
C GLU A 210 -5.10 -21.15 -14.46
N LEU A 211 -3.96 -21.05 -15.15
CA LEU A 211 -2.93 -20.04 -14.87
C LEU A 211 -3.49 -18.62 -15.06
N ALA A 212 -4.24 -18.41 -16.15
CA ALA A 212 -4.84 -17.11 -16.47
C ALA A 212 -5.73 -16.54 -15.35
N ARG A 213 -6.30 -17.39 -14.47
CA ARG A 213 -7.15 -16.95 -13.34
C ARG A 213 -6.41 -16.21 -12.24
N TYR A 214 -5.09 -16.36 -12.14
CA TYR A 214 -4.30 -15.75 -11.07
C TYR A 214 -2.97 -15.17 -11.52
N GLU A 215 -2.60 -15.30 -12.79
CA GLU A 215 -1.36 -14.78 -13.36
C GLU A 215 -1.18 -13.29 -13.03
N LEU A 216 -2.20 -12.47 -13.27
CA LEU A 216 -2.15 -11.04 -12.95
C LEU A 216 -1.99 -10.79 -11.43
N LEU A 217 -2.61 -11.61 -10.58
CA LEU A 217 -2.52 -11.50 -9.12
C LEU A 217 -1.10 -11.80 -8.60
N SER A 218 -0.38 -12.68 -9.31
CA SER A 218 1.00 -13.03 -8.99
C SER A 218 1.98 -11.86 -9.16
N ASN A 219 1.59 -10.82 -9.92
CA ASN A 219 2.37 -9.60 -10.09
C ASN A 219 2.30 -8.65 -8.89
N CYS A 220 1.55 -8.97 -7.84
CA CYS A 220 1.48 -8.15 -6.62
C CYS A 220 2.87 -8.01 -5.97
N ILE A 221 3.37 -6.78 -5.88
CA ILE A 221 4.68 -6.45 -5.32
C ILE A 221 4.63 -6.05 -3.83
N ALA A 222 3.48 -6.21 -3.17
CA ALA A 222 3.27 -5.84 -1.75
C ALA A 222 3.71 -4.41 -1.39
N CYS A 223 3.46 -3.43 -2.28
CA CYS A 223 3.86 -2.03 -2.09
C CYS A 223 3.00 -1.24 -1.08
N GLY A 224 1.80 -1.73 -0.74
CA GLY A 224 0.88 -1.05 0.18
C GLY A 224 0.08 0.10 -0.42
N VAL A 225 0.19 0.40 -1.72
CA VAL A 225 -0.59 1.47 -2.38
C VAL A 225 -2.10 1.24 -2.26
N CYS A 226 -2.56 -0.01 -2.41
CA CYS A 226 -3.96 -0.37 -2.22
C CYS A 226 -4.45 -0.16 -0.80
N GLU A 227 -3.61 -0.42 0.20
CA GLU A 227 -3.90 -0.17 1.62
C GLU A 227 -4.00 1.35 1.89
N GLY A 228 -3.03 2.12 1.37
CA GLY A 228 -3.01 3.57 1.54
C GLY A 228 -4.16 4.28 0.84
N SER A 229 -4.77 3.65 -0.17
CA SER A 229 -5.95 4.16 -0.86
C SER A 229 -7.26 3.75 -0.18
N CYS A 230 -7.23 2.77 0.73
CA CYS A 230 -8.41 2.19 1.33
C CYS A 230 -8.83 2.98 2.58
N PRO A 231 -10.01 3.65 2.60
CA PRO A 231 -10.47 4.38 3.77
C PRO A 231 -10.81 3.46 4.95
N VAL A 232 -11.25 2.23 4.68
CA VAL A 232 -11.54 1.21 5.71
C VAL A 232 -10.26 0.82 6.46
N TYR A 233 -9.18 0.54 5.71
CA TYR A 233 -7.89 0.21 6.30
C TYR A 233 -7.32 1.41 7.07
N ALA A 234 -7.34 2.60 6.46
CA ALA A 234 -6.88 3.82 7.10
C ALA A 234 -7.71 4.23 8.34
N GLY A 235 -8.99 3.84 8.38
CA GLY A 235 -9.89 4.05 9.51
C GLY A 235 -9.56 3.20 10.75
N GLY A 236 -8.70 2.19 10.60
CA GLY A 236 -8.32 1.28 11.69
C GLY A 236 -9.43 0.29 12.07
N GLU A 237 -10.34 0.01 11.13
CA GLU A 237 -11.32 -1.06 11.29
C GLU A 237 -10.63 -2.43 11.29
N ALA A 238 -11.27 -3.43 11.92
CA ALA A 238 -10.83 -4.81 11.94
C ALA A 238 -10.87 -5.41 10.52
N PHE A 239 -9.80 -5.21 9.74
CA PHE A 239 -9.72 -5.61 8.35
C PHE A 239 -8.35 -6.18 8.00
N VAL A 240 -8.33 -7.31 7.29
CA VAL A 240 -7.09 -7.99 6.87
C VAL A 240 -6.28 -7.19 5.85
N GLY A 241 -6.96 -6.30 5.10
CA GLY A 241 -6.37 -5.41 4.10
C GLY A 241 -6.39 -5.98 2.67
N PRO A 242 -6.54 -5.13 1.63
CA PRO A 242 -6.48 -5.51 0.23
C PRO A 242 -5.25 -6.33 -0.16
N ALA A 243 -4.05 -5.97 0.28
CA ALA A 243 -2.84 -6.66 -0.17
C ALA A 243 -2.83 -8.13 0.27
N ALA A 244 -3.25 -8.40 1.51
CA ALA A 244 -3.40 -9.75 2.03
C ALA A 244 -4.51 -10.53 1.32
N MET A 245 -5.64 -9.89 1.02
CA MET A 245 -6.72 -10.52 0.27
C MET A 245 -6.32 -10.88 -1.16
N ILE A 246 -5.56 -10.03 -1.88
CA ILE A 246 -5.04 -10.36 -3.23
C ILE A 246 -4.10 -11.55 -3.17
N MET A 247 -3.20 -11.58 -2.20
CA MET A 247 -2.32 -12.74 -2.02
C MET A 247 -3.11 -14.01 -1.73
N SER A 248 -4.19 -13.92 -0.95
CA SER A 248 -5.11 -15.04 -0.70
C SER A 248 -5.86 -15.46 -1.97
N SER A 249 -6.42 -14.51 -2.74
CA SER A 249 -7.11 -14.75 -4.02
C SER A 249 -6.21 -15.50 -5.00
N ARG A 250 -4.93 -15.11 -5.07
CA ARG A 250 -3.91 -15.79 -5.89
C ARG A 250 -3.79 -17.29 -5.59
N PHE A 251 -3.91 -17.72 -4.33
CA PHE A 251 -3.88 -19.15 -3.99
C PHE A 251 -5.25 -19.82 -4.05
N LEU A 252 -6.33 -19.08 -3.77
CA LEU A 252 -7.70 -19.58 -3.95
C LEU A 252 -8.02 -19.91 -5.41
N ASN A 253 -7.42 -19.18 -6.36
CA ASN A 253 -7.59 -19.37 -7.79
C ASN A 253 -6.59 -20.35 -8.43
N ASP A 254 -5.58 -20.81 -7.68
CA ASP A 254 -4.56 -21.74 -8.20
C ASP A 254 -5.07 -23.20 -8.13
N SER A 255 -5.20 -23.85 -9.28
CA SER A 255 -5.66 -25.24 -9.39
C SER A 255 -4.78 -26.25 -8.64
N ARG A 256 -3.53 -25.87 -8.34
CA ARG A 256 -2.57 -26.74 -7.64
C ARG A 256 -2.69 -26.66 -6.12
N ASP A 257 -3.37 -25.65 -5.59
CA ASP A 257 -3.51 -25.45 -4.14
C ASP A 257 -4.65 -26.32 -3.58
N ALA A 258 -4.34 -27.11 -2.55
CA ALA A 258 -5.30 -28.00 -1.91
C ALA A 258 -5.92 -27.43 -0.63
N ALA A 259 -5.52 -26.21 -0.21
CA ALA A 259 -5.90 -25.61 1.06
C ALA A 259 -7.02 -24.57 0.94
N SER A 260 -7.77 -24.54 -0.16
CA SER A 260 -8.77 -23.50 -0.43
C SER A 260 -9.81 -23.34 0.70
N GLN A 261 -10.28 -24.43 1.30
CA GLN A 261 -11.22 -24.38 2.42
C GLN A 261 -10.61 -23.73 3.66
N ALA A 262 -9.37 -24.07 4.01
CA ALA A 262 -8.67 -23.49 5.15
C ALA A 262 -8.38 -21.99 4.94
N ARG A 263 -8.05 -21.60 3.70
CA ARG A 263 -7.85 -20.18 3.31
C ARG A 263 -9.13 -19.37 3.42
N LEU A 264 -10.26 -19.89 2.93
CA LEU A 264 -11.56 -19.23 3.07
C LEU A 264 -11.95 -19.09 4.54
N ALA A 265 -11.74 -20.14 5.35
CA ALA A 265 -12.00 -20.08 6.79
C ALA A 265 -11.16 -19.00 7.50
N ALA A 266 -9.90 -18.81 7.11
CA ALA A 266 -9.06 -17.74 7.65
C ALA A 266 -9.61 -16.33 7.35
N LEU A 267 -10.32 -16.16 6.23
CA LEU A 267 -10.95 -14.89 5.83
C LEU A 267 -12.34 -14.65 6.44
N MET A 268 -12.95 -15.66 7.06
CA MET A 268 -14.24 -15.55 7.77
C MET A 268 -14.11 -14.94 9.17
N GLY A 269 -12.88 -14.78 9.68
CA GLY A 269 -12.63 -14.23 11.01
C GLY A 269 -13.12 -12.79 11.17
N PRO A 270 -13.20 -12.27 12.42
CA PRO A 270 -13.66 -10.92 12.71
C PRO A 270 -12.80 -9.82 12.06
N ASP A 271 -11.49 -10.04 11.96
CA ASP A 271 -10.56 -9.17 11.24
C ASP A 271 -10.34 -9.61 9.77
N GLY A 272 -11.27 -10.39 9.22
CA GLY A 272 -11.15 -11.02 7.92
C GLY A 272 -11.58 -10.09 6.78
N SER A 273 -12.45 -10.60 5.91
CA SER A 273 -12.90 -9.89 4.70
C SER A 273 -14.15 -9.01 4.91
N ALA A 274 -14.84 -9.15 6.03
CA ALA A 274 -16.18 -8.58 6.26
C ALA A 274 -16.22 -7.04 6.35
N ALA A 275 -15.11 -6.38 6.70
CA ALA A 275 -15.05 -4.92 6.82
C ALA A 275 -15.04 -4.20 5.46
N CYS A 276 -14.77 -4.92 4.36
CA CYS A 276 -14.70 -4.31 3.03
C CYS A 276 -16.06 -3.69 2.62
N GLN A 277 -16.09 -2.37 2.46
CA GLN A 277 -17.27 -1.61 2.02
C GLN A 277 -17.37 -1.46 0.49
N SER A 278 -16.55 -2.18 -0.28
CA SER A 278 -16.54 -2.13 -1.75
C SER A 278 -16.41 -0.71 -2.33
N VAL A 279 -15.62 0.16 -1.69
CA VAL A 279 -15.33 1.53 -2.17
C VAL A 279 -14.50 1.52 -3.47
N ARG A 280 -13.78 0.43 -3.76
CA ARG A 280 -12.94 0.20 -4.96
C ARG A 280 -11.81 1.22 -5.21
N ALA A 281 -11.52 2.12 -4.27
CA ALA A 281 -10.35 3.02 -4.33
C ALA A 281 -9.01 2.28 -4.48
N CYS A 282 -8.92 1.05 -3.97
CA CYS A 282 -7.74 0.20 -4.11
C CYS A 282 -7.42 -0.24 -5.54
N SER A 283 -8.40 -0.24 -6.46
CA SER A 283 -8.19 -0.55 -7.88
C SER A 283 -7.59 0.62 -8.64
N MET A 284 -7.92 1.85 -8.26
CA MET A 284 -7.59 3.07 -9.01
C MET A 284 -6.08 3.32 -9.12
N HIS A 285 -5.32 2.93 -8.10
CA HIS A 285 -3.91 3.30 -7.99
C HIS A 285 -2.95 2.11 -7.99
N CYS A 286 -3.42 0.89 -8.29
CA CYS A 286 -2.55 -0.28 -8.29
C CYS A 286 -1.48 -0.16 -9.41
N PRO A 287 -0.18 -0.07 -9.09
CA PRO A 287 0.87 0.14 -10.09
C PRO A 287 1.10 -1.07 -11.00
N LYS A 288 0.46 -2.20 -10.69
CA LYS A 288 0.56 -3.46 -11.45
C LYS A 288 -0.71 -3.75 -12.26
N GLY A 289 -1.68 -2.83 -12.28
CA GLY A 289 -2.91 -2.99 -13.05
C GLY A 289 -3.86 -4.07 -12.52
N ILE A 290 -3.70 -4.50 -11.27
CA ILE A 290 -4.62 -5.45 -10.63
C ILE A 290 -5.89 -4.68 -10.26
N ASP A 291 -7.06 -5.11 -10.72
CA ASP A 291 -8.35 -4.61 -10.22
C ASP A 291 -8.61 -5.19 -8.82
N VAL A 292 -8.00 -4.55 -7.82
CA VAL A 292 -8.01 -5.03 -6.43
C VAL A 292 -9.44 -5.13 -5.90
N GLY A 293 -10.27 -4.13 -6.14
CA GLY A 293 -11.66 -4.06 -5.72
C GLY A 293 -12.51 -5.20 -6.28
N GLU A 294 -12.35 -5.53 -7.57
CA GLU A 294 -13.05 -6.67 -8.19
C GLU A 294 -12.65 -8.00 -7.55
N GLU A 295 -11.35 -8.23 -7.39
CA GLU A 295 -10.82 -9.46 -6.79
C GLU A 295 -11.23 -9.65 -5.33
N LEU A 296 -11.27 -8.54 -4.57
CA LEU A 296 -11.80 -8.53 -3.22
C LEU A 296 -13.27 -8.95 -3.21
N TRP A 297 -14.09 -8.37 -4.09
CA TRP A 297 -15.51 -8.73 -4.21
C TRP A 297 -15.71 -10.20 -4.54
N GLN A 298 -14.99 -10.74 -5.52
CA GLN A 298 -15.05 -12.16 -5.88
C GLN A 298 -14.61 -13.07 -4.72
N THR A 299 -13.58 -12.67 -3.97
CA THR A 299 -13.11 -13.40 -2.80
C THR A 299 -14.15 -13.39 -1.68
N ILE A 300 -14.81 -12.26 -1.43
CA ILE A 300 -15.91 -12.15 -0.46
C ILE A 300 -17.07 -13.06 -0.85
N GLN A 301 -17.46 -13.10 -2.13
CA GLN A 301 -18.50 -14.03 -2.61
C GLN A 301 -18.13 -15.50 -2.34
N LYS A 302 -16.87 -15.89 -2.53
CA LYS A 302 -16.38 -17.24 -2.18
C LYS A 302 -16.44 -17.50 -0.68
N VAL A 303 -16.12 -16.50 0.15
CA VAL A 303 -16.21 -16.57 1.61
C VAL A 303 -17.67 -16.74 2.05
N ASP A 304 -18.59 -15.94 1.52
CA ASP A 304 -20.02 -16.02 1.85
C ASP A 304 -20.63 -17.36 1.42
N ALA A 305 -20.30 -17.83 0.21
CA ALA A 305 -20.73 -19.13 -0.28
C ALA A 305 -20.19 -20.29 0.58
N ALA A 306 -18.94 -20.20 1.06
CA ALA A 306 -18.38 -21.19 1.96
C ALA A 306 -19.01 -21.13 3.36
N LYS A 307 -19.35 -19.93 3.86
CA LYS A 307 -20.03 -19.73 5.14
C LYS A 307 -21.44 -20.32 5.11
N ALA A 308 -22.17 -20.14 4.01
CA ALA A 308 -23.51 -20.71 3.82
C ALA A 308 -23.52 -22.25 3.80
N ARG A 309 -22.41 -22.92 3.42
CA ARG A 309 -22.29 -24.39 3.46
C ARG A 309 -22.04 -24.96 4.86
N LEU A 310 -21.64 -24.11 5.82
CA LEU A 310 -21.37 -24.50 7.21
C LEU A 310 -22.59 -24.34 8.12
N GLN A 311 -23.66 -23.70 7.63
CA GLN A 311 -24.93 -23.48 8.32
C GLN A 311 -25.96 -24.52 7.89
#